data_AF-A0A1F6XHN9-F1
#
_entry.id   AF-A0A1F6XHN9-F1
#
_cell.length_a   1.000
_cell.length_b   1.000
_cell.length_c   1.000
_cell.angle_alpha   90.00
_cell.angle_beta   90.00
_cell.angle_gamma   90.00
#
_symmetry.space_group_name_H-M   'P 1'
#
loop_
_entity.id
_entity.type
_entity.pdbx_description
1 polymer ?
#
loop_
_entity_poly.entity_id
_entity_poly.type
_entity_poly.pdbx_seq_one_letter_code
_entity_poly.pdbx_strand_id
1 'polypeptide(L)'
;MPPEIKPPTTAEIEEALKNFPASTEINQALKEFEVKSQAGYVEPVPEASKNLDLPFMVRLVMKLSGGAIKEQRTAEYVLLGVVVLNIIITILVIKFLL
;
A
#
# COMPACT_ATOMS: atom_id res chain seq x y z
N MET A 1 22.10 -55.81 22.66
CA MET A 1 21.31 -55.95 21.41
C MET A 1 20.40 -54.74 21.32
N PRO A 2 20.62 -53.81 20.38
CA PRO A 2 19.77 -52.63 20.24
C PRO A 2 18.39 -53.02 19.70
N PRO A 3 17.30 -52.35 20.13
CA PRO A 3 15.96 -52.63 19.62
C PRO A 3 15.86 -52.27 18.14
N GLU A 4 15.31 -53.18 17.34
CA GLU A 4 15.10 -52.99 15.91
C GLU A 4 13.93 -52.00 15.69
N ILE A 5 14.26 -50.76 15.31
CA ILE A 5 13.25 -49.75 14.97
C ILE A 5 12.72 -50.07 13.58
N LYS A 6 11.58 -50.76 13.51
CA LYS A 6 10.89 -50.97 12.23
C LYS A 6 10.41 -49.62 11.67
N PRO A 7 10.61 -49.36 10.37
CA PRO A 7 10.12 -48.14 9.75
C PRO A 7 8.58 -48.11 9.79
N PRO A 8 7.97 -46.95 10.06
CA PRO A 8 6.52 -46.82 10.15
C PRO A 8 5.86 -47.16 8.81
N THR A 9 4.75 -47.87 8.87
CA THR A 9 4.02 -48.35 7.68
C THR A 9 3.20 -47.19 7.09
N THR A 10 3.00 -47.18 5.77
CA THR A 10 2.23 -46.14 5.06
C THR A 10 0.85 -45.86 5.69
N ALA A 11 0.18 -46.89 6.20
CA ALA A 11 -1.11 -46.75 6.90
C ALA A 11 -1.02 -45.96 8.21
N GLU A 12 0.08 -46.10 8.97
CA GLU A 12 0.32 -45.37 10.22
C GLU A 12 0.63 -43.89 9.92
N ILE A 13 1.29 -43.61 8.80
CA ILE A 13 1.56 -42.26 8.31
C ILE A 13 0.25 -41.57 7.89
N GLU A 14 -0.65 -42.28 7.20
CA GLU A 14 -1.95 -41.76 6.78
C GLU A 14 -2.89 -41.48 7.96
N GLU A 15 -2.91 -42.36 8.98
CA GLU A 15 -3.67 -42.16 10.21
C GLU A 15 -3.16 -40.95 11.01
N ALA A 16 -1.83 -40.79 11.10
CA ALA A 16 -1.21 -39.62 11.71
C ALA A 16 -1.57 -38.32 10.95
N LEU A 17 -1.56 -38.35 9.61
CA LEU A 17 -1.97 -37.22 8.76
C LEU A 17 -3.45 -36.84 8.94
N LYS A 18 -4.32 -37.82 9.22
CA LYS A 18 -5.77 -37.59 9.42
C LYS A 18 -6.08 -36.91 10.75
N ASN A 19 -5.21 -37.08 11.75
CA ASN A 19 -5.32 -36.48 13.09
C ASN A 19 -4.55 -35.15 13.22
N PHE A 20 -3.97 -34.60 12.15
CA PHE A 20 -3.36 -33.27 12.21
C PHE A 20 -4.45 -32.18 12.25
N PRO A 21 -4.67 -31.48 13.38
CA PRO A 21 -5.65 -30.38 13.47
C PRO A 21 -5.15 -29.09 12.80
N ALA A 22 -4.00 -29.15 12.12
CA ALA A 22 -3.28 -28.00 11.57
C ALA A 22 -4.14 -27.15 10.64
N SER A 23 -5.08 -27.72 9.88
CA SER A 23 -5.92 -26.93 8.98
C SER A 23 -6.92 -26.04 9.74
N THR A 24 -7.41 -26.46 10.91
CA THR A 24 -8.43 -25.69 11.64
C THR A 24 -7.79 -24.51 12.37
N GLU A 25 -6.65 -24.76 13.03
CA GLU A 25 -5.90 -23.73 13.74
C GLU A 25 -5.29 -22.70 12.78
N ILE A 26 -4.77 -23.14 11.62
CA ILE A 26 -4.24 -22.22 10.60
C ILE A 26 -5.37 -21.33 10.04
N ASN A 27 -6.53 -21.92 9.73
CA ASN A 27 -7.67 -21.14 9.22
C ASN A 27 -8.21 -20.17 10.27
N GLN A 28 -8.22 -20.57 11.54
CA GLN A 28 -8.62 -19.70 12.64
C GLN A 28 -7.62 -18.55 12.84
N ALA A 29 -6.32 -18.84 12.84
CA ALA A 29 -5.27 -17.83 12.94
C ALA A 29 -5.29 -16.85 11.76
N LEU A 30 -5.56 -17.34 10.53
CA LEU A 30 -5.75 -16.49 9.35
C LEU A 30 -6.95 -15.55 9.51
N LYS A 31 -8.07 -16.07 9.99
CA LYS A 31 -9.29 -15.28 10.21
C LYS A 31 -9.12 -14.25 11.32
N GLU A 32 -8.46 -14.61 12.42
CA GLU A 32 -8.17 -13.68 13.51
C GLU A 32 -7.16 -12.60 13.10
N PHE A 33 -6.19 -12.94 12.24
CA PHE A 33 -5.27 -11.97 11.65
C PHE A 33 -5.98 -11.00 10.69
N GLU A 34 -6.90 -11.48 9.86
CA GLU A 34 -7.71 -10.64 8.97
C GLU A 34 -8.59 -9.65 9.76
N VAL A 35 -9.26 -10.13 10.82
CA VAL A 35 -10.11 -9.26 11.67
C VAL A 35 -9.27 -8.25 12.46
N LYS A 36 -8.11 -8.65 12.99
CA LYS A 36 -7.23 -7.74 13.75
C LYS A 36 -6.46 -6.76 12.86
N SER A 37 -6.05 -7.17 11.65
CA SER A 37 -5.46 -6.26 10.67
C SER A 37 -6.48 -5.26 10.13
N GLN A 38 -7.77 -5.62 10.07
CA GLN A 38 -8.82 -4.64 9.78
C GLN A 38 -9.05 -3.63 10.91
N ALA A 39 -8.93 -4.06 12.17
CA ALA A 39 -9.13 -3.19 13.34
C ALA A 39 -7.93 -2.28 13.66
N GLY A 40 -6.73 -2.60 13.17
CA GLY A 40 -5.53 -1.78 13.28
C GLY A 40 -4.97 -1.44 11.89
N TYR A 41 -5.34 -0.27 11.37
CA TYR A 41 -5.01 0.26 10.04
C TYR A 41 -5.81 -0.31 8.87
N VAL A 42 -7.05 0.17 8.73
CA VAL A 42 -7.69 0.31 7.41
C VAL A 42 -8.13 1.75 7.24
N GLU A 43 -7.14 2.62 7.01
CA GLU A 43 -7.35 3.63 5.98
C GLU A 43 -7.08 2.90 4.65
N PRO A 44 -8.00 2.94 3.66
CA PRO A 44 -7.89 2.16 2.44
C PRO A 44 -6.56 2.45 1.77
N VAL A 45 -5.67 1.45 1.67
CA VAL A 45 -4.38 1.57 0.98
C VAL A 45 -4.66 1.82 -0.51
N PRO A 46 -4.45 3.04 -1.03
CA PRO A 46 -4.58 3.32 -2.45
C PRO A 46 -3.19 3.22 -3.04
N GLU A 47 -2.82 2.08 -3.62
CA GLU A 47 -1.68 1.92 -4.55
C GLU A 47 -0.42 2.76 -4.21
N ALA A 48 0.01 2.75 -2.94
CA ALA A 48 1.05 3.67 -2.46
C ALA A 48 2.46 3.29 -2.91
N SER A 49 2.63 2.19 -3.64
CA SER A 49 3.96 1.69 -4.01
C SER A 49 4.60 2.38 -5.22
N LYS A 50 3.91 3.30 -5.90
CA LYS A 50 4.50 4.12 -7.00
C LYS A 50 4.69 5.59 -6.63
N ASN A 51 4.28 5.99 -5.42
CA ASN A 51 4.15 7.40 -5.05
C ASN A 51 5.12 7.85 -3.92
N LEU A 52 6.16 7.06 -3.63
CA LEU A 52 7.15 7.39 -2.59
C LEU A 52 8.21 8.41 -3.08
N ASP A 53 8.43 8.54 -4.38
CA ASP A 53 9.39 9.49 -4.96
C ASP A 53 8.78 10.85 -5.37
N LEU A 54 7.49 11.05 -5.10
CA LEU A 54 6.77 12.26 -5.49
C LEU A 54 6.82 13.32 -4.38
N PRO A 55 7.25 14.57 -4.68
CA PRO A 55 7.17 15.67 -3.72
C PRO A 55 5.72 15.87 -3.24
N PHE A 56 5.54 16.16 -1.94
CA PHE A 56 4.21 16.32 -1.32
C PHE A 56 3.30 17.29 -2.08
N MET A 57 3.84 18.40 -2.57
CA MET A 57 3.09 19.41 -3.33
C MET A 57 2.58 18.88 -4.67
N VAL A 58 3.40 18.10 -5.38
CA VAL A 58 3.04 17.50 -6.67
C VAL A 58 1.91 16.47 -6.48
N ARG A 59 2.02 15.66 -5.42
CA ARG A 59 0.96 14.71 -5.02
C ARG A 59 -0.34 15.43 -4.67
N LEU A 60 -0.27 16.59 -4.01
CA LEU A 60 -1.43 17.40 -3.69
C LEU A 60 -2.12 17.94 -4.96
N VAL A 61 -1.34 18.43 -5.93
CA VAL A 61 -1.85 18.90 -7.23
C VAL A 61 -2.52 17.76 -8.00
N MET A 62 -1.89 16.57 -8.05
CA MET A 62 -2.50 15.39 -8.69
C MET A 62 -3.83 15.02 -8.03
N LYS A 63 -3.89 14.98 -6.69
CA LYS A 63 -5.12 14.71 -5.94
C LYS A 63 -6.21 15.77 -6.19
N LEU A 64 -5.84 17.05 -6.11
CA LEU A 64 -6.78 18.17 -6.30
C LEU A 64 -7.32 18.23 -7.72
N SER A 65 -6.55 17.75 -8.71
CA SER A 65 -7.00 17.66 -10.11
C SER A 65 -8.11 16.62 -10.36
N GLY A 66 -8.52 15.85 -9.35
CA GLY A 66 -9.57 14.82 -9.50
C GLY A 66 -9.13 13.66 -10.41
N GLY A 67 -7.83 13.44 -10.58
CA GLY A 67 -7.28 12.42 -11.48
C GLY A 67 -7.20 12.86 -12.95
N ALA A 68 -7.43 14.13 -13.26
CA ALA A 68 -7.15 14.70 -14.58
C ALA A 68 -5.64 14.69 -14.88
N ILE A 69 -4.80 14.87 -13.85
CA ILE A 69 -3.35 14.82 -13.95
C ILE A 69 -2.87 13.52 -13.30
N LYS A 70 -2.54 12.55 -14.16
CA LYS A 70 -2.03 11.22 -13.76
C LYS A 70 -0.50 11.13 -13.82
N GLU A 71 0.14 12.08 -14.49
CA GLU A 71 1.57 12.11 -14.75
C GLU A 71 2.26 13.12 -13.81
N GLN A 72 3.35 12.67 -13.16
CA GLN A 72 4.16 13.49 -12.25
C GLN A 72 4.66 14.77 -12.91
N ARG A 73 5.30 14.64 -14.08
CA ARG A 73 5.89 15.78 -14.80
C ARG A 73 4.83 16.83 -15.13
N THR A 74 3.63 16.41 -15.52
CA THR A 74 2.54 17.33 -15.82
C THR A 74 2.11 18.09 -14.57
N ALA A 75 2.02 17.43 -13.43
CA ALA A 75 1.71 18.11 -12.17
C ALA A 75 2.81 19.08 -11.75
N GLU A 76 4.09 18.75 -11.97
CA GLU A 76 5.23 19.66 -11.74
C GLU A 76 5.17 20.90 -12.66
N TYR A 77 4.89 20.73 -13.95
CA TYR A 77 4.74 21.87 -14.87
C TYR A 77 3.54 22.75 -14.53
N VAL A 78 2.44 22.16 -14.09
CA VAL A 78 1.26 22.93 -13.63
C VAL A 78 1.61 23.72 -12.38
N LEU A 79 2.31 23.12 -11.41
CA LEU A 79 2.76 23.81 -10.20
C LEU A 79 3.71 24.98 -10.55
N LEU A 80 4.67 24.75 -11.45
CA LEU A 80 5.55 25.82 -11.96
C LEU A 80 4.77 26.92 -12.68
N GLY A 81 3.78 26.55 -13.50
CA GLY A 81 2.92 27.50 -14.22
C GLY A 81 2.15 28.41 -13.26
N VAL A 82 1.61 27.86 -12.17
CA VAL A 82 0.95 28.65 -11.12
C VAL A 82 1.92 29.63 -10.47
N VAL A 83 3.15 29.20 -10.15
CA VAL A 83 4.17 30.08 -9.56
C VAL A 83 4.52 31.23 -10.51
N VAL A 84 4.78 30.93 -11.79
CA VAL A 84 5.09 31.95 -12.80
C VAL A 84 3.94 32.93 -12.98
N LEU A 85 2.70 32.43 -13.03
CA LEU A 85 1.51 33.27 -13.13
C LEU A 85 1.38 34.24 -11.95
N ASN A 86 1.63 33.77 -10.72
CA ASN A 86 1.60 34.62 -9.53
C ASN A 86 2.67 35.73 -9.59
N ILE A 87 3.86 35.43 -10.08
CA ILE A 87 4.93 36.43 -10.25
C ILE A 87 4.49 37.51 -11.25
N ILE A 88 3.92 37.12 -12.39
CA ILE A 88 3.44 38.07 -13.41
C ILE A 88 2.35 38.97 -12.83
N ILE A 89 1.36 38.39 -12.14
CA ILE A 89 0.29 39.15 -11.47
C ILE A 89 0.88 40.14 -10.46
N THR A 90 1.84 39.69 -9.66
CA THR A 90 2.50 40.54 -8.66
C THR A 90 3.19 41.75 -9.31
N ILE A 91 3.92 41.53 -10.41
CA ILE A 91 4.58 42.61 -11.15
C ILE A 91 3.55 43.57 -11.74
N LEU A 92 2.46 43.06 -12.31
CA LEU A 92 1.38 43.90 -12.86
C LEU A 92 0.71 44.73 -11.78
N VAL A 93 0.43 44.15 -10.61
CA VAL A 93 -0.14 44.88 -9.46
C VAL A 93 0.81 45.97 -8.99
N ILE A 94 2.10 45.67 -8.82
CA ILE A 94 3.10 46.66 -8.40
C ILE A 94 3.21 47.79 -9.43
N LYS A 95 3.29 47.45 -10.74
CA LYS A 95 3.40 48.41 -11.84
C LYS A 95 2.14 49.25 -12.01
N PHE A 96 0.97 48.70 -11.69
CA PHE A 96 -0.29 49.43 -11.75
C PHE A 96 -0.51 50.32 -10.52
N LEU A 97 0.05 49.92 -9.37
CA LEU A 97 -0.06 50.64 -8.11
C LEU A 97 0.95 51.80 -7.99
N LEU A 98 2.11 51.70 -8.66
CA LEU A 98 3.17 52.71 -8.69
C LEU A 98 3.00 53.67 -9.88
#